data_AF-A0A140GS00-F1
#
_entry.id   AF-A0A140GS00-F1
#
_cell.length_a   1.000
_cell.length_b   1.000
_cell.length_c   1.000
_cell.angle_alpha   90.00
_cell.angle_beta   90.00
_cell.angle_gamma   90.00
#
_symmetry.space_group_name_H-M   'P 1'
#
loop_
_entity.id
_entity.type
_entity.pdbx_description
1 polymer ?
#
loop_
_entity_poly.entity_id
_entity_poly.type
_entity_poly.pdbx_seq_one_letter_code
_entity_poly.pdbx_strand_id
1 'polypeptide(L)'
;MDNKINVFVCENCNFEDSLIIPGVKLDKNEDFVCPKCGEVVKYNIVKMDKGCGLSLKDYNELLVYIKKNHDAVKGMGKRIKYVNPIIDMRTLEIYSIKIGNKNFSVVNENKHKNLKEWIYNYLDN
;
A
#
# COMPACT_ATOMS: atom_id res chain seq x y z
N MET A 1 -12.93 18.17 3.71
CA MET A 1 -13.20 16.94 2.94
C MET A 1 -12.76 15.78 3.80
N ASP A 2 -13.63 14.80 4.05
CA ASP A 2 -13.26 13.61 4.81
C ASP A 2 -12.24 12.79 4.02
N ASN A 3 -11.00 12.71 4.49
CA ASN A 3 -9.91 11.92 3.89
C ASN A 3 -10.02 10.42 4.19
N LYS A 4 -11.24 9.90 4.44
CA LYS A 4 -11.47 8.49 4.78
C LYS A 4 -12.12 7.75 3.60
N ILE A 5 -11.78 6.48 3.43
CA ILE A 5 -12.38 5.57 2.45
C ILE A 5 -12.90 4.30 3.14
N ASN A 6 -13.90 3.66 2.53
CA ASN A 6 -14.35 2.34 2.93
C ASN A 6 -13.41 1.28 2.35
N VAL A 7 -12.97 0.35 3.19
CA VAL A 7 -12.10 -0.76 2.81
C VAL A 7 -12.72 -2.04 3.30
N PHE A 8 -12.94 -3.00 2.40
CA PHE A 8 -13.28 -4.36 2.79
C PHE A 8 -12.05 -5.07 3.32
N VAL A 9 -12.19 -5.81 4.42
CA VAL A 9 -11.12 -6.61 5.02
C VAL A 9 -11.60 -8.05 5.22
N CYS A 10 -10.96 -8.99 4.54
CA CYS A 10 -11.23 -10.41 4.73
C CYS A 10 -10.63 -10.89 6.05
N GLU A 11 -11.48 -11.36 6.98
CA GLU A 11 -11.05 -11.86 8.30
C GLU A 11 -10.20 -13.13 8.23
N ASN A 12 -10.29 -13.91 7.14
CA ASN A 12 -9.55 -15.16 7.00
C ASN A 12 -8.12 -14.95 6.47
N CYS A 13 -7.93 -14.09 5.47
CA CYS A 13 -6.64 -13.93 4.78
C CYS A 13 -6.06 -12.51 4.81
N ASN A 14 -6.70 -11.60 5.56
CA ASN A 14 -6.34 -10.18 5.68
C ASN A 14 -6.19 -9.49 4.31
N PHE A 15 -6.96 -9.93 3.32
CA PHE A 15 -7.07 -9.22 2.05
C PHE A 15 -7.83 -7.92 2.26
N GLU A 16 -7.33 -6.84 1.67
CA GLU A 16 -7.93 -5.52 1.73
C GLU A 16 -8.35 -5.12 0.31
N ASP A 17 -9.55 -4.55 0.17
CA ASP A 17 -10.01 -3.99 -1.10
C ASP A 17 -10.77 -2.67 -0.88
N SER A 18 -10.22 -1.58 -1.41
CA SER A 18 -10.84 -0.25 -1.41
C SER A 18 -11.70 0.07 -2.64
N LEU A 19 -11.81 -0.84 -3.62
CA LEU A 19 -12.76 -0.72 -4.73
C LEU A 19 -14.15 -1.26 -4.44
N ILE A 20 -14.31 -1.98 -3.33
CA ILE A 20 -15.63 -2.43 -2.88
C ILE A 20 -16.39 -1.19 -2.39
N ILE A 21 -16.86 -0.42 -3.37
CA ILE A 21 -17.69 0.77 -3.23
C ILE A 21 -19.14 0.26 -3.31
N PRO A 22 -19.99 0.61 -2.34
CA PRO A 22 -21.39 0.16 -2.25
C PRO A 22 -22.23 0.85 -3.35
N GLY A 23 -22.15 0.35 -4.57
CA GLY A 23 -23.16 0.61 -5.62
C GLY A 23 -24.32 -0.38 -5.55
N VAL A 24 -24.07 -1.55 -4.97
CA VAL A 24 -25.07 -2.54 -4.62
C VAL A 24 -25.38 -2.31 -3.15
N LYS A 25 -26.67 -2.21 -2.78
CA LYS A 25 -27.12 -2.31 -1.39
C LYS A 25 -26.78 -3.72 -0.90
N LEU A 26 -25.51 -4.00 -0.63
CA LEU A 26 -25.08 -5.27 -0.07
C LEU A 26 -25.56 -5.27 1.37
N ASP A 27 -26.45 -6.20 1.66
CA ASP A 27 -26.97 -6.37 3.00
C ASP A 27 -25.79 -6.75 3.90
N LYS A 28 -25.70 -6.18 5.12
CA LYS A 28 -24.57 -6.48 6.03
C LYS A 28 -24.52 -7.96 6.45
N ASN A 29 -25.56 -8.72 6.10
CA ASN A 29 -25.71 -10.13 6.37
C ASN A 29 -25.41 -11.02 5.15
N GLU A 30 -24.99 -10.45 4.02
CA GLU A 30 -24.64 -11.24 2.85
C GLU A 30 -23.24 -11.85 2.98
N ASP A 31 -23.21 -13.15 2.69
CA ASP A 31 -21.99 -13.93 2.53
C ASP A 31 -21.26 -13.47 1.26
N PHE A 32 -19.99 -13.13 1.39
CA PHE A 32 -19.14 -12.64 0.31
C PHE A 32 -17.98 -13.60 0.06
N VAL A 33 -17.75 -13.97 -1.19
CA VAL A 33 -16.59 -14.80 -1.54
C VAL A 33 -15.36 -13.90 -1.67
N CYS A 34 -14.37 -14.09 -0.80
CA CYS A 34 -13.14 -13.32 -0.87
C CYS A 34 -12.40 -13.61 -2.19
N PRO A 35 -12.08 -12.59 -3.02
CA PRO A 35 -11.44 -12.80 -4.32
C PRO A 35 -10.00 -13.33 -4.22
N LYS A 36 -9.37 -13.20 -3.04
CA LYS A 36 -8.00 -13.69 -2.81
C LYS A 36 -7.95 -15.13 -2.32
N CYS A 37 -8.74 -15.49 -1.32
CA CYS A 37 -8.69 -16.84 -0.72
C CYS A 37 -9.82 -17.76 -1.18
N GLY A 38 -10.85 -17.26 -1.87
CA GLY A 38 -11.98 -18.06 -2.35
C GLY A 38 -12.98 -18.49 -1.26
N GLU A 39 -12.67 -18.21 0.00
CA GLU A 39 -13.55 -18.55 1.13
C GLU A 39 -14.74 -17.59 1.22
N VAL A 40 -15.87 -18.16 1.66
CA VAL A 40 -17.05 -17.39 2.04
C VAL A 40 -16.77 -16.71 3.36
N VAL A 41 -16.83 -15.38 3.37
CA VAL A 41 -16.55 -14.54 4.54
C VAL A 41 -17.68 -13.54 4.73
N LYS A 42 -17.84 -13.09 5.97
CA LYS A 42 -18.78 -12.02 6.28
C LYS A 42 -18.30 -10.70 5.68
N TYR A 43 -19.26 -9.87 5.31
CA TYR A 43 -18.99 -8.51 4.88
C TYR A 43 -18.41 -7.67 6.03
N ASN A 44 -17.13 -7.31 5.93
CA ASN A 44 -16.42 -6.52 6.93
C ASN A 44 -15.80 -5.28 6.27
N ILE A 45 -16.49 -4.14 6.37
CA ILE A 45 -15.99 -2.84 5.90
C ILE A 45 -15.56 -1.96 7.05
N VAL A 46 -14.33 -1.46 6.95
CA VAL A 46 -13.73 -0.51 7.88
C VAL A 46 -13.48 0.83 7.19
N LYS A 47 -13.55 1.93 7.96
CA LYS A 47 -13.18 3.27 7.48
C LYS A 47 -11.68 3.50 7.74
N MET A 48 -10.90 3.70 6.68
CA MET A 48 -9.45 3.94 6.76
C MET A 48 -9.09 5.28 6.14
N ASP A 49 -7.93 5.84 6.51
CA ASP A 49 -7.41 7.02 5.83
C ASP A 49 -7.08 6.70 4.37
N LYS A 50 -7.36 7.65 3.49
CA LYS A 50 -6.94 7.60 2.11
C LYS A 50 -5.42 7.76 2.09
N GLY A 51 -4.75 6.76 1.53
CA GLY A 51 -3.32 6.80 1.28
C GLY A 51 -2.96 7.71 0.11
N CYS A 52 -1.67 7.90 -0.09
CA CYS A 52 -1.10 8.67 -1.18
C CYS A 52 0.16 7.99 -1.73
N GLY A 53 0.51 8.33 -2.97
CA GLY A 53 1.81 8.01 -3.55
C GLY A 53 2.94 8.82 -2.91
N LEU A 54 4.17 8.64 -3.37
CA LEU A 54 5.28 9.53 -3.03
C LEU A 54 5.35 10.70 -4.00
N SER A 55 5.62 11.89 -3.48
CA SER A 55 6.13 12.97 -4.31
C SER A 55 7.58 12.71 -4.73
N LEU A 56 8.07 13.42 -5.75
CA LEU A 56 9.50 13.39 -6.11
C LEU A 56 10.41 13.82 -4.93
N LYS A 57 9.93 14.74 -4.08
CA LYS A 57 10.66 15.16 -2.88
C LYS A 57 10.77 14.01 -1.88
N ASP A 58 9.66 13.34 -1.57
CA ASP A 58 9.66 12.19 -0.66
C ASP A 58 10.52 11.05 -1.19
N TYR A 59 10.55 10.85 -2.51
CA TYR A 59 11.40 9.85 -3.13
C TYR A 59 12.89 10.17 -2.96
N ASN A 60 13.29 11.43 -3.14
CA ASN A 60 14.67 11.85 -2.87
C ASN A 60 15.04 11.67 -1.38
N GLU A 61 14.13 11.99 -0.46
CA GLU A 61 14.31 11.74 0.97
C GLU A 61 14.52 10.24 1.24
N LEU A 62 13.72 9.38 0.62
CA LEU A 62 13.84 7.93 0.72
C LEU A 62 15.21 7.42 0.21
N LEU A 63 15.70 7.92 -0.93
CA LEU A 63 17.01 7.52 -1.44
C LEU A 63 18.14 7.92 -0.48
N VAL A 64 18.07 9.12 0.11
CA VAL A 64 19.02 9.58 1.13
C VAL A 64 18.95 8.70 2.37
N TYR A 65 17.74 8.33 2.81
CA TYR A 65 17.53 7.43 3.94
C TYR A 65 18.18 6.05 3.70
N ILE A 66 17.88 5.43 2.57
CA ILE A 66 18.44 4.12 2.18
C ILE A 66 19.98 4.21 2.12
N LYS A 67 20.54 5.25 1.51
CA LYS A 67 22.00 5.43 1.44
C LYS A 67 22.66 5.60 2.82
N LYS A 68 21.96 6.21 3.78
CA LYS A 68 22.48 6.40 5.14
C LYS A 68 22.42 5.12 5.97
N ASN A 69 21.32 4.37 5.85
CA ASN A 69 20.96 3.33 6.81
C ASN A 69 20.98 1.90 6.25
N HIS A 70 20.97 1.71 4.93
CA HIS A 70 20.79 0.41 4.27
C HIS A 70 21.77 0.16 3.11
N ASP A 71 22.75 1.05 2.96
CA ASP A 71 23.79 0.92 1.95
C ASP A 71 24.72 -0.24 2.30
N ALA A 72 25.14 -0.98 1.27
CA ALA A 72 25.86 -2.24 1.39
C ALA A 72 27.20 -2.11 2.17
N VAL A 73 27.73 -0.89 2.24
CA VAL A 73 29.01 -0.55 2.88
C VAL A 73 28.88 -0.30 4.39
N LYS A 74 27.70 0.13 4.90
CA LYS A 74 27.56 0.63 6.28
C LYS A 74 26.92 -0.35 7.27
N GLY A 75 26.52 -1.54 6.82
CA GLY A 75 26.39 -2.72 7.68
C GLY A 75 25.22 -2.76 8.67
N MET A 76 24.27 -1.82 8.63
CA MET A 76 23.03 -1.91 9.43
C MET A 76 21.84 -2.12 8.48
N GLY A 77 20.91 -3.01 8.84
CA GLY A 77 19.67 -3.25 8.09
C GLY A 77 19.77 -4.03 6.76
N LYS A 78 18.65 -4.06 6.01
CA LYS A 78 18.52 -4.76 4.72
C LYS A 78 19.46 -4.16 3.67
N ARG A 79 20.21 -4.99 2.94
CA ARG A 79 21.07 -4.51 1.83
C ARG A 79 20.22 -4.15 0.61
N ILE A 80 20.25 -2.89 0.20
CA ILE A 80 19.45 -2.38 -0.92
C ILE A 80 20.36 -1.86 -2.02
N LYS A 81 20.30 -2.50 -3.19
CA LYS A 81 21.11 -2.12 -4.36
C LYS A 81 20.33 -1.31 -5.40
N TYR A 82 19.04 -1.58 -5.55
CA TYR A 82 18.19 -0.98 -6.58
C TYR A 82 16.87 -0.50 -6.00
N VAL A 83 16.50 0.72 -6.39
CA VAL A 83 15.24 1.38 -6.05
C VAL A 83 14.66 1.91 -7.36
N ASN A 84 13.57 1.30 -7.83
CA ASN A 84 12.99 1.60 -9.14
C ASN A 84 11.57 2.14 -8.95
N PRO A 85 11.33 3.45 -9.15
CA PRO A 85 10.01 4.05 -9.06
C PRO A 85 9.24 3.90 -10.38
N ILE A 86 7.91 3.90 -10.29
CA ILE A 86 6.99 4.06 -11.41
C ILE A 86 6.16 5.31 -11.12
N ILE A 87 6.21 6.26 -12.05
CA ILE A 87 5.62 7.59 -11.92
C ILE A 87 4.33 7.64 -12.76
N ASP A 88 3.25 8.17 -12.19
CA ASP A 88 2.10 8.60 -13.00
C ASP A 88 2.45 9.96 -13.61
N MET A 89 2.66 10.00 -14.92
CA MET A 89 3.07 11.21 -15.62
C MET A 89 2.01 12.33 -15.59
N ARG A 90 0.76 12.03 -15.22
CA ARG A 90 -0.32 13.03 -15.13
C ARG A 90 -0.28 13.80 -13.81
N THR A 91 -0.01 13.09 -12.72
CA THR A 91 0.04 13.68 -11.37
C THR A 91 1.47 13.97 -10.90
N LEU A 92 2.47 13.42 -11.60
CA LEU A 92 3.89 13.40 -11.21
C LEU A 92 4.15 12.72 -9.86
N GLU A 93 3.21 11.89 -9.41
CA GLU A 93 3.34 11.10 -8.19
C GLU A 93 3.88 9.70 -8.52
N ILE A 94 4.73 9.19 -7.63
CA ILE A 94 5.19 7.81 -7.65
C ILE A 94 4.15 6.96 -6.93
N TYR A 95 3.42 6.14 -7.67
CA TYR A 95 2.41 5.24 -7.10
C TYR A 95 2.94 3.82 -6.88
N SER A 96 4.12 3.50 -7.42
CA SER A 96 4.75 2.19 -7.24
C SER A 96 6.27 2.32 -7.18
N ILE A 97 6.90 1.47 -6.38
CA ILE A 97 8.35 1.45 -6.19
C ILE A 97 8.82 0.05 -5.81
N LYS A 98 9.84 -0.43 -6.52
CA LYS A 98 10.51 -1.71 -6.25
C LYS A 98 11.81 -1.48 -5.51
N ILE A 99 11.97 -2.13 -4.37
CA ILE A 99 13.17 -2.10 -3.52
C ILE A 99 13.70 -3.53 -3.36
N GLY A 100 14.81 -3.84 -4.03
CA GLY A 100 15.31 -5.21 -4.12
C GLY A 100 14.26 -6.15 -4.74
N ASN A 101 13.82 -7.16 -3.97
CA ASN A 101 12.81 -8.13 -4.41
C ASN A 101 11.38 -7.75 -3.99
N LYS A 102 11.20 -6.65 -3.24
CA LYS A 102 9.88 -6.23 -2.74
C LYS A 102 9.33 -5.12 -3.63
N ASN A 103 8.04 -5.25 -3.98
CA ASN A 103 7.30 -4.22 -4.70
C ASN A 103 6.26 -3.59 -3.77
N PHE A 104 6.23 -2.26 -3.74
CA PHE A 104 5.23 -1.46 -3.05
C PHE A 104 4.44 -0.70 -4.08
N SER A 105 3.13 -0.86 -4.10
CA SER A 105 2.28 -0.18 -5.07
C SER A 105 0.97 0.20 -4.41
N VAL A 106 0.60 1.47 -4.55
CA VAL A 106 -0.75 1.94 -4.25
C VAL A 106 -1.59 1.70 -5.48
N VAL A 107 -2.35 0.63 -5.41
CA VAL A 107 -3.33 0.21 -6.39
C VAL A 107 -4.72 0.37 -5.79
N ASN A 108 -5.71 0.06 -6.61
CA ASN A 108 -7.11 0.18 -6.31
C ASN A 108 -7.55 -0.60 -5.06
N GLU A 109 -6.92 -1.73 -4.80
CA GLU A 109 -7.20 -2.66 -3.70
C GLU A 109 -6.67 -2.10 -2.37
N ASN A 110 -5.62 -1.29 -2.39
CA ASN A 110 -4.93 -0.81 -1.19
C ASN A 110 -4.75 0.71 -1.18
N LYS A 111 -5.72 1.47 -1.72
CA LYS A 111 -5.68 2.94 -1.78
C LYS A 111 -5.61 3.61 -0.42
N HIS A 112 -5.88 2.89 0.67
CA HIS A 112 -5.72 3.38 2.03
C HIS A 112 -4.25 3.40 2.49
N LYS A 113 -3.33 2.75 1.77
CA LYS A 113 -1.92 2.68 2.16
C LYS A 113 -1.18 3.93 1.74
N ASN A 114 -0.55 4.59 2.71
CA ASN A 114 0.43 5.62 2.46
C ASN A 114 1.73 4.96 2.00
N LEU A 115 2.16 5.24 0.77
CA LEU A 115 3.30 4.56 0.18
C LEU A 115 4.61 4.89 0.91
N LYS A 116 4.75 6.12 1.43
CA LYS A 116 5.92 6.53 2.23
C LYS A 116 6.00 5.70 3.50
N GLU A 117 4.96 5.73 4.33
CA GLU A 117 4.94 5.00 5.61
C GLU A 117 5.13 3.49 5.42
N TRP A 118 4.50 2.92 4.38
CA TRP A 118 4.61 1.49 4.09
C TRP A 118 6.06 1.08 3.77
N ILE A 119 6.79 1.89 3.02
CA ILE A 119 8.20 1.62 2.70
C ILE A 119 9.07 1.76 3.94
N TYR A 120 8.94 2.85 4.69
CA TYR A 120 9.76 3.08 5.89
C TYR A 120 9.54 1.94 6.91
N ASN A 121 8.30 1.54 7.16
CA ASN A 121 7.99 0.40 8.01
C ASN A 121 8.66 -0.90 7.52
N TYR A 122 8.76 -1.12 6.21
CA TYR A 122 9.48 -2.28 5.70
C TYR A 122 11.00 -2.17 5.84
N LEU A 123 11.56 -0.96 5.73
CA LEU A 123 12.99 -0.74 5.86
C LEU A 123 13.47 -0.90 7.31
N ASP A 124 12.65 -0.48 8.26
CA ASP A 124 13.00 -0.40 9.69
C ASP A 124 12.73 -1.70 10.47
N ASN A 125 11.88 -2.59 9.95
CA ASN A 125 11.68 -3.96 10.44
C ASN A 125 12.54 -4.98 9.67
#